data_AF-A0A951D0F9-F1
#
_entry.id   AF-A0A951D0F9-F1
#
_cell.length_a   1.000
_cell.length_b   1.000
_cell.length_c   1.000
_cell.angle_alpha   90.00
_cell.angle_beta   90.00
_cell.angle_gamma   90.00
#
_symmetry.space_group_name_H-M   'P 1'
#
loop_
_entity.id
_entity.type
_entity.pdbx_description
1 polymer ?
#
loop_
_entity_poly.entity_id
_entity_poly.type
_entity_poly.pdbx_seq_one_letter_code
_entity_poly.pdbx_strand_id
1 'polypeptide(L)'
;MRYIACDASRPYPSGAADPGTDLVPPGTPFGVGAALAIPRHPNALPFDAATRRQAVDRWRTHRRAGASPTWEQVVAAEAMRILITMLSNDPRPHYFHQSNLVSSQVGESEDGALLCELIDAVLDRYRRAVSGMPIAQPTFGEVGDLIRDRTAWGAACAAGTVTAYREAPGVRIENRSGAGLRVPLTGTVAGSWYGPTRSGWILAEPGETFIALETTPAAAPDGAELVTGSYG
;
A
#
# COMPACT_ATOMS: atom_id res chain seq x y z
N MET A 1 6.48 15.25 14.06
CA MET A 1 6.11 13.91 13.52
C MET A 1 4.86 14.07 12.67
N ARG A 2 4.89 13.69 11.38
CA ARG A 2 3.79 13.94 10.44
C ARG A 2 2.85 12.74 10.27
N TYR A 3 3.39 11.52 10.39
CA TYR A 3 2.65 10.28 10.22
C TYR A 3 2.91 9.34 11.40
N ILE A 4 1.89 8.62 11.83
CA ILE A 4 1.98 7.53 12.79
C ILE A 4 1.27 6.29 12.25
N ALA A 5 1.65 5.11 12.72
CA ALA A 5 1.00 3.87 12.28
C ALA A 5 -0.13 3.46 13.24
N CYS A 6 -1.18 2.86 12.69
CA CYS A 6 -2.23 2.19 13.46
C CYS A 6 -2.63 0.85 12.81
N ASP A 7 -3.37 0.01 13.53
CA ASP A 7 -3.90 -1.27 13.03
C ASP A 7 -5.20 -1.07 12.24
N ALA A 8 -5.25 -1.51 10.98
CA ALA A 8 -6.43 -1.37 10.12
C ALA A 8 -7.60 -2.28 10.50
N SER A 9 -7.43 -3.22 11.45
CA SER A 9 -8.47 -4.19 11.81
C SER A 9 -9.52 -3.68 12.80
N ARG A 10 -9.28 -2.53 13.43
CA ARG A 10 -10.12 -2.00 14.51
C ARG A 10 -10.59 -0.57 14.22
N PRO A 11 -11.77 -0.19 14.72
CA PRO A 11 -12.17 1.21 14.74
C PRO A 11 -11.31 2.00 15.74
N TYR A 12 -11.20 3.32 15.53
CA TYR A 12 -10.49 4.25 16.42
C TYR A 12 -11.40 5.39 16.87
N PRO A 13 -11.19 5.97 18.05
CA PRO A 13 -11.87 7.21 18.44
C PRO A 13 -11.57 8.32 17.43
N SER A 14 -12.61 9.05 17.01
CA SER A 14 -12.45 10.26 16.22
C SER A 14 -12.29 11.47 17.15
N GLY A 15 -11.20 12.24 16.97
CA GLY A 15 -10.96 13.48 17.74
C GLY A 15 -10.39 13.28 19.15
N ALA A 16 -10.09 14.42 19.80
CA ALA A 16 -9.49 14.48 21.15
C ALA A 16 -10.53 14.49 22.28
N ALA A 17 -11.82 14.64 21.95
CA ALA A 17 -12.89 14.84 22.91
C ALA A 17 -13.91 13.70 22.80
N ASP A 18 -13.91 12.85 23.82
CA ASP A 18 -14.88 11.77 24.09
C ASP A 18 -14.62 10.40 23.40
N PRO A 19 -14.06 9.39 24.11
CA PRO A 19 -13.70 8.09 23.54
C PRO A 19 -14.84 7.16 23.07
N GLY A 20 -16.09 7.62 23.01
CA GLY A 20 -17.26 6.71 23.08
C GLY A 20 -18.22 6.66 21.91
N THR A 21 -18.38 7.72 21.11
CA THR A 21 -19.57 7.84 20.24
C THR A 21 -19.28 7.94 18.75
N ASP A 22 -18.19 8.61 18.35
CA ASP A 22 -17.79 8.72 16.94
C ASP A 22 -16.50 7.94 16.69
N LEU A 23 -16.66 6.77 16.06
CA LEU A 23 -15.56 5.89 15.69
C LEU A 23 -15.19 6.07 14.22
N VAL A 24 -13.90 6.28 13.97
CA VAL A 24 -13.27 6.13 12.66
C VAL A 24 -13.38 4.65 12.25
N PRO A 25 -13.95 4.33 11.08
CA PRO A 25 -14.05 2.95 10.61
C PRO A 25 -12.67 2.26 10.47
N PRO A 26 -12.61 0.93 10.61
CA PRO A 26 -11.39 0.16 10.37
C PRO A 26 -10.76 0.49 9.01
N GLY A 27 -9.47 0.79 9.04
CA GLY A 27 -8.71 1.07 7.83
C GLY A 27 -8.83 2.50 7.29
N THR A 28 -9.59 3.38 7.92
CA THR A 28 -9.68 4.80 7.55
C THR A 28 -8.55 5.61 8.22
N PRO A 29 -7.76 6.41 7.48
CA PRO A 29 -6.80 7.34 8.07
C PRO A 29 -7.48 8.43 8.90
N PHE A 30 -6.84 8.88 9.99
CA PHE A 30 -7.41 9.91 10.88
C PHE A 30 -6.34 10.77 11.55
N GLY A 31 -6.70 11.99 11.96
CA GLY A 31 -5.79 12.90 12.65
C GLY A 31 -5.56 12.52 14.11
N VAL A 32 -4.31 12.61 14.56
CA VAL A 32 -3.89 12.50 15.97
C VAL A 32 -2.98 13.68 16.28
N GLY A 33 -3.57 14.74 16.87
CA GLY A 33 -2.89 16.03 16.99
C GLY A 33 -2.49 16.56 15.62
N ALA A 34 -1.21 16.88 15.43
CA ALA A 34 -0.66 17.34 14.14
C ALA A 34 -0.24 16.20 13.19
N ALA A 35 -0.33 14.93 13.63
CA ALA A 35 0.04 13.78 12.83
C ALA A 35 -1.18 13.13 12.17
N LEU A 36 -0.98 12.45 11.04
CA LEU A 36 -1.97 11.58 10.42
C LEU A 36 -1.66 10.11 10.77
N ALA A 37 -2.64 9.41 11.35
CA ALA A 37 -2.58 7.97 11.58
C ALA A 37 -2.85 7.22 10.28
N ILE A 38 -1.87 6.41 9.87
CA ILE A 38 -1.89 5.57 8.68
C ILE A 38 -2.18 4.12 9.10
N PRO A 39 -3.33 3.57 8.71
CA PRO A 39 -3.67 2.19 9.00
C PRO A 39 -2.75 1.23 8.27
N ARG A 40 -2.36 0.16 8.96
CA ARG A 40 -1.52 -0.92 8.44
C ARG A 40 -2.29 -2.23 8.48
N HIS A 41 -2.08 -3.05 7.46
CA HIS A 41 -2.74 -4.34 7.35
C HIS A 41 -2.17 -5.34 8.36
N PRO A 42 -3.01 -5.94 9.22
CA PRO A 42 -2.60 -7.11 9.99
C PRO A 42 -2.29 -8.28 9.06
N ASN A 43 -1.55 -9.26 9.57
CA ASN A 43 -1.33 -10.53 8.86
C ASN A 43 -1.47 -11.71 9.82
N ALA A 44 -1.36 -12.92 9.25
CA ALA A 44 -1.47 -14.16 9.98
C ALA A 44 -0.25 -14.51 10.85
N LEU A 45 0.87 -13.78 10.76
CA LEU A 45 2.05 -14.01 11.59
C LEU A 45 1.88 -13.33 12.96
N PRO A 46 1.84 -14.10 14.05
CA PRO A 46 1.77 -13.52 15.38
C PRO A 46 3.03 -12.73 15.70
N PHE A 47 2.85 -11.67 16.50
CA PHE A 47 3.95 -10.79 16.93
C PHE A 47 4.98 -11.48 17.84
N ASP A 48 4.61 -12.62 18.42
CA ASP A 48 5.37 -13.38 19.40
C ASP A 48 5.78 -14.77 18.89
N ALA A 49 5.62 -15.04 17.59
CA ALA A 49 6.02 -16.30 16.98
C ALA A 49 7.36 -16.16 16.24
N ALA A 50 8.27 -17.09 16.51
CA ALA A 50 9.55 -17.26 15.83
C ALA A 50 9.68 -18.60 15.10
N THR A 51 8.72 -19.53 15.31
CA THR A 51 8.72 -20.86 14.71
C THR A 51 7.38 -21.16 14.04
N ARG A 52 7.37 -22.06 13.05
CA ARG A 52 6.13 -22.46 12.33
C ARG A 52 5.09 -23.02 13.30
N ARG A 53 5.55 -23.84 14.26
CA ARG A 53 4.70 -24.42 15.32
C ARG A 53 4.02 -23.34 16.17
N GLN A 54 4.77 -22.36 16.67
CA GLN A 54 4.19 -21.27 17.46
C GLN A 54 3.16 -20.47 16.64
N ALA A 55 3.45 -20.21 15.36
CA ALA A 55 2.52 -19.50 14.49
C ALA A 55 1.20 -20.26 14.29
N VAL A 56 1.28 -21.57 14.01
CA VAL A 56 0.10 -22.43 13.85
C VAL A 56 -0.69 -22.55 15.17
N ASP A 57 0.00 -22.72 16.30
CA ASP A 57 -0.66 -22.80 17.62
C ASP A 57 -1.38 -21.49 17.98
N ARG A 58 -0.76 -20.34 17.71
CA ARG A 58 -1.41 -19.03 17.90
C ARG A 58 -2.61 -18.84 16.99
N TRP A 59 -2.53 -19.29 15.73
CA TRP A 59 -3.63 -19.24 14.79
C TRP A 59 -4.82 -20.07 15.28
N ARG A 60 -4.58 -21.28 15.80
CA ARG A 60 -5.59 -22.14 16.43
C ARG A 60 -6.30 -21.41 17.58
N THR A 61 -5.54 -20.81 18.49
CA THR A 61 -6.12 -20.11 19.65
C THR A 61 -6.98 -18.90 19.25
N HIS A 62 -6.51 -18.07 18.31
CA HIS A 62 -7.20 -16.82 17.96
C HIS A 62 -8.43 -17.02 17.07
N ARG A 63 -8.40 -18.01 16.15
CA ARG A 63 -9.49 -18.21 15.18
C ARG A 63 -10.62 -19.08 15.71
N ARG A 64 -10.48 -19.69 16.90
CA ARG A 64 -11.39 -20.73 17.44
C ARG A 64 -11.77 -21.77 16.39
N ALA A 65 -10.85 -22.05 15.46
CA ALA A 65 -11.12 -22.91 14.32
C ALA A 65 -11.10 -24.37 14.78
N GLY A 66 -12.12 -25.15 14.41
CA GLY A 66 -12.13 -26.60 14.64
C GLY A 66 -11.09 -27.36 13.78
N ALA A 67 -10.59 -26.73 12.72
CA ALA A 67 -9.54 -27.27 11.86
C ALA A 67 -8.16 -26.74 12.26
N SER A 68 -7.17 -27.63 12.25
CA SER A 68 -5.75 -27.32 12.46
C SER A 68 -5.06 -27.17 11.11
N PRO A 69 -4.83 -25.94 10.60
CA PRO A 69 -4.15 -25.79 9.33
C PRO A 69 -2.68 -26.22 9.46
N THR A 70 -2.11 -26.68 8.35
CA THR A 70 -0.65 -26.78 8.23
C THR A 70 -0.06 -25.38 8.08
N TRP A 71 1.25 -25.24 8.30
CA TRP A 71 1.94 -23.97 8.10
C TRP A 71 1.82 -23.48 6.65
N GLU A 72 1.93 -24.39 5.68
CA GLU A 72 1.80 -24.09 4.25
C GLU A 72 0.41 -23.54 3.91
N GLN A 73 -0.63 -24.05 4.57
CA GLN A 73 -2.00 -23.53 4.42
C GLN A 73 -2.14 -22.12 4.98
N VAL A 74 -1.50 -21.83 6.13
CA VAL A 74 -1.46 -20.49 6.72
C VAL A 74 -0.76 -19.51 5.77
N VAL A 75 0.44 -19.86 5.31
CA VAL A 75 1.22 -19.05 4.35
C VAL A 75 0.46 -18.85 3.05
N ALA A 76 -0.15 -19.91 2.50
CA ALA A 76 -0.88 -19.83 1.24
C ALA A 76 -2.09 -18.89 1.33
N ALA A 77 -2.84 -18.95 2.43
CA ALA A 77 -3.98 -18.08 2.68
C ALA A 77 -3.53 -16.62 2.88
N GLU A 78 -2.48 -16.39 3.66
CA GLU A 78 -2.01 -15.03 3.94
C GLU A 78 -1.35 -14.38 2.73
N ALA A 79 -0.54 -15.12 1.96
CA ALA A 79 0.05 -14.62 0.73
C ALA A 79 -1.01 -14.20 -0.29
N MET A 80 -2.15 -14.89 -0.34
CA MET A 80 -3.29 -14.48 -1.18
C MET A 80 -3.91 -13.16 -0.69
N ARG A 81 -4.06 -12.95 0.62
CA ARG A 81 -4.59 -11.68 1.17
C ARG A 81 -3.67 -10.50 0.88
N ILE A 82 -2.37 -10.68 1.05
CA ILE A 82 -1.36 -9.66 0.71
C ILE A 82 -1.43 -9.35 -0.79
N LEU A 83 -1.48 -10.38 -1.65
CA LEU A 83 -1.59 -10.17 -3.09
C LEU A 83 -2.85 -9.40 -3.47
N ILE A 84 -4.01 -9.73 -2.91
CA ILE A 84 -5.26 -8.99 -3.17
C ILE A 84 -5.09 -7.51 -2.79
N THR A 85 -4.41 -7.22 -1.69
CA THR A 85 -4.13 -5.84 -1.25
C THR A 85 -3.21 -5.12 -2.25
N MET A 86 -2.13 -5.78 -2.68
CA MET A 86 -1.22 -5.23 -3.70
C MET A 86 -1.95 -4.92 -5.02
N LEU A 87 -2.79 -5.85 -5.49
CA LEU A 87 -3.54 -5.70 -6.74
C LEU A 87 -4.71 -4.70 -6.64
N SER A 88 -5.12 -4.33 -5.42
CA SER A 88 -6.17 -3.32 -5.19
C SER A 88 -5.63 -1.89 -5.21
N ASN A 89 -4.34 -1.69 -5.50
CA ASN A 89 -3.66 -0.38 -5.47
C ASN A 89 -3.86 0.34 -4.13
N ASP A 90 -3.71 -0.42 -3.04
CA ASP A 90 -3.76 0.08 -1.67
C ASP A 90 -2.33 0.22 -1.12
N PRO A 91 -1.84 1.45 -0.87
CA PRO A 91 -0.45 1.67 -0.46
C PRO A 91 -0.21 1.41 1.03
N ARG A 92 -1.24 1.07 1.81
CA ARG A 92 -1.09 0.81 3.25
C ARG A 92 -0.15 -0.38 3.48
N PRO A 93 0.83 -0.26 4.39
CA PRO A 93 1.81 -1.32 4.58
C PRO A 93 1.23 -2.45 5.44
N HIS A 94 1.81 -3.64 5.32
CA HIS A 94 1.62 -4.71 6.30
C HIS A 94 2.61 -4.53 7.46
N TYR A 95 2.26 -4.98 8.66
CA TYR A 95 3.16 -4.91 9.82
C TYR A 95 3.64 -6.28 10.30
N PHE A 96 4.95 -6.44 10.45
CA PHE A 96 5.58 -7.65 10.97
C PHE A 96 6.40 -7.30 12.22
N HIS A 97 6.88 -8.33 12.90
CA HIS A 97 7.59 -8.18 14.16
C HIS A 97 8.96 -8.84 14.11
N GLN A 98 9.86 -8.40 14.99
CA GLN A 98 11.24 -8.91 15.08
C GLN A 98 11.31 -10.44 15.22
N SER A 99 10.35 -11.06 15.91
CA SER A 99 10.32 -12.52 16.07
C SER A 99 10.13 -13.24 14.72
N ASN A 100 9.46 -12.61 13.75
CA ASN A 100 9.18 -13.21 12.45
C ASN A 100 10.43 -13.25 11.54
N LEU A 101 11.51 -12.57 11.91
CA LEU A 101 12.81 -12.57 11.22
C LEU A 101 13.77 -13.63 11.75
N VAL A 102 13.46 -14.26 12.88
CA VAL A 102 14.31 -15.28 13.47
C VAL A 102 14.19 -16.55 12.63
N SER A 103 15.32 -17.01 12.09
CA SER A 103 15.43 -18.40 11.64
C SER A 103 15.63 -19.29 12.86
N SER A 104 14.94 -20.42 12.90
CA SER A 104 15.06 -21.37 13.99
C SER A 104 15.53 -22.70 13.46
N GLN A 105 16.69 -23.16 13.93
CA GLN A 105 17.01 -24.58 13.86
C GLN A 105 16.25 -25.28 14.99
N VAL A 106 15.27 -26.10 14.65
CA VAL A 106 14.58 -26.96 15.63
C VAL A 106 14.74 -28.41 15.17
N GLY A 107 15.79 -29.08 15.64
CA GLY A 107 16.13 -30.45 15.23
C GLY A 107 16.92 -30.50 13.91
N GLU A 108 16.75 -31.57 13.13
CA GLU A 108 17.43 -31.75 11.82
C GLU A 108 16.78 -30.95 10.67
N SER A 109 15.73 -30.18 10.95
CA SER A 109 15.06 -29.33 9.97
C SER A 109 15.35 -27.85 10.27
N GLU A 110 15.91 -27.15 9.29
CA GLU A 110 16.01 -25.70 9.33
C GLU A 110 14.65 -25.10 8.95
N ASP A 111 13.95 -24.49 9.92
CA ASP A 111 12.82 -23.62 9.62
C ASP A 111 13.40 -22.26 9.19
N GLY A 112 12.99 -21.78 8.01
CA GLY A 112 13.31 -20.45 7.54
C GLY A 112 12.65 -19.38 8.43
N ALA A 113 13.11 -18.13 8.30
CA ALA A 113 12.41 -17.03 8.95
C ALA A 113 10.97 -16.94 8.41
N LEU A 114 9.98 -16.90 9.32
CA LEU A 114 8.56 -16.93 8.97
C LEU A 114 8.17 -15.83 7.96
N LEU A 115 8.76 -14.65 8.10
CA LEU A 115 8.54 -13.55 7.17
C LEU A 115 9.07 -13.88 5.76
N CYS A 116 10.26 -14.47 5.65
CA CYS A 116 10.85 -14.79 4.35
C CYS A 116 9.98 -15.80 3.60
N GLU A 117 9.51 -16.85 4.27
CA GLU A 117 8.61 -17.84 3.66
C GLU A 117 7.31 -17.22 3.14
N LEU A 118 6.74 -16.28 3.88
CA LEU A 118 5.56 -15.54 3.46
C LEU A 118 5.84 -14.62 2.27
N ILE A 119 6.95 -13.87 2.30
CA ILE A 119 7.34 -12.97 1.20
C ILE A 119 7.62 -13.77 -0.08
N ASP A 120 8.33 -14.90 0.00
CA ASP A 120 8.56 -15.78 -1.15
C ASP A 120 7.23 -16.25 -1.75
N ALA A 121 6.31 -16.70 -0.90
CA ALA A 121 4.97 -17.11 -1.31
C ALA A 121 4.15 -15.98 -1.95
N VAL A 122 4.32 -14.72 -1.52
CA VAL A 122 3.69 -13.53 -2.13
C VAL A 122 4.33 -13.22 -3.49
N LEU A 123 5.66 -13.13 -3.55
CA LEU A 123 6.40 -12.79 -4.77
C LEU A 123 6.16 -13.82 -5.87
N ASP A 124 6.10 -15.10 -5.52
CA ASP A 124 5.79 -16.17 -6.47
C ASP A 124 4.39 -16.04 -7.05
N ARG A 125 3.40 -15.65 -6.23
CA ARG A 125 2.05 -15.42 -6.72
C ARG A 125 1.97 -14.15 -7.57
N TYR A 126 2.66 -13.08 -7.16
CA TYR A 126 2.72 -11.83 -7.92
C TYR A 126 3.31 -12.07 -9.32
N ARG A 127 4.46 -12.75 -9.42
CA ARG A 127 5.11 -13.09 -10.71
C ARG A 127 4.21 -13.92 -11.64
N ARG A 128 3.34 -14.77 -11.08
CA ARG A 128 2.36 -15.54 -11.86
C ARG A 128 1.13 -14.71 -12.27
N ALA A 129 0.71 -13.78 -11.43
CA ALA A 129 -0.49 -12.98 -11.66
C ALA A 129 -0.24 -11.74 -12.55
N VAL A 130 0.97 -11.19 -12.48
CA VAL A 130 1.35 -9.92 -13.12
C VAL A 130 2.71 -10.09 -13.78
N SER A 131 2.78 -9.81 -15.08
CA SER A 131 4.03 -9.89 -15.86
C SER A 131 4.57 -8.48 -16.16
N GLY A 132 5.89 -8.30 -15.98
CA GLY A 132 6.60 -7.09 -16.39
C GLY A 132 6.28 -5.82 -15.58
N MET A 133 5.57 -5.94 -14.45
CA MET A 133 5.31 -4.81 -13.56
C MET A 133 6.29 -4.81 -12.38
N PRO A 134 6.96 -3.70 -12.09
CA PRO A 134 7.83 -3.59 -10.93
C PRO A 134 7.01 -3.52 -9.64
N ILE A 135 7.55 -4.08 -8.56
CA ILE A 135 7.01 -3.87 -7.20
C ILE A 135 7.71 -2.64 -6.61
N ALA A 136 6.92 -1.64 -6.23
CA ALA A 136 7.42 -0.48 -5.49
C ALA A 136 7.36 -0.73 -3.98
N GLN A 137 8.37 -0.28 -3.24
CA GLN A 137 8.43 -0.35 -1.77
C GLN A 137 8.61 1.07 -1.19
N PRO A 138 7.54 1.89 -1.13
CA PRO A 138 7.63 3.23 -0.57
C PRO A 138 7.96 3.17 0.92
N THR A 139 8.70 4.17 1.39
CA THR A 139 8.89 4.43 2.81
C THR A 139 7.55 4.76 3.48
N PHE A 140 7.47 4.61 4.80
CA PHE A 140 6.26 4.97 5.54
C PHE A 140 5.86 6.45 5.37
N GLY A 141 6.84 7.34 5.21
CA GLY A 141 6.61 8.76 4.92
C GLY A 141 5.93 8.94 3.57
N GLU A 142 6.46 8.32 2.52
CA GLU A 142 5.90 8.37 1.17
C GLU A 142 4.51 7.75 1.08
N VAL A 143 4.24 6.68 1.83
CA VAL A 143 2.87 6.13 1.97
C VAL A 143 1.93 7.17 2.59
N GLY A 144 2.38 7.86 3.65
CA GLY A 144 1.62 8.92 4.28
C GLY A 144 1.33 10.09 3.33
N ASP A 145 2.31 10.47 2.52
CA ASP A 145 2.15 11.49 1.47
C ASP A 145 1.16 11.03 0.39
N LEU A 146 1.30 9.81 -0.12
CA LEU A 146 0.42 9.23 -1.13
C LEU A 146 -1.04 9.12 -0.66
N ILE A 147 -1.26 8.67 0.59
CA ILE A 147 -2.60 8.58 1.17
C ILE A 147 -3.22 9.97 1.28
N ARG A 148 -2.47 10.96 1.79
CA ARG A 148 -2.92 12.35 1.89
C ARG A 148 -3.28 12.92 0.52
N ASP A 149 -2.42 12.74 -0.48
CA ASP A 149 -2.64 13.25 -1.84
C ASP A 149 -3.85 12.58 -2.49
N ARG A 150 -4.01 11.26 -2.35
CA ARG A 150 -5.19 10.52 -2.82
C ARG A 150 -6.48 10.98 -2.16
N THR A 151 -6.45 11.25 -0.86
CA THR A 151 -7.62 11.78 -0.13
C THR A 151 -7.97 13.18 -0.62
N ALA A 152 -6.99 14.08 -0.78
CA ALA A 152 -7.21 15.44 -1.27
C ALA A 152 -7.74 15.45 -2.72
N TRP A 153 -7.14 14.65 -3.61
CA TRP A 153 -7.61 14.47 -4.98
C TRP A 153 -9.04 13.94 -5.02
N GLY A 154 -9.35 12.88 -4.27
CA GLY A 154 -10.69 12.30 -4.22
C GLY A 154 -11.75 13.29 -3.72
N ALA A 155 -11.41 14.08 -2.70
CA ALA A 155 -12.28 15.14 -2.18
C ALA A 155 -12.52 16.26 -3.20
N ALA A 156 -11.47 16.71 -3.89
CA ALA A 156 -11.57 17.73 -4.93
C ALA A 156 -12.42 17.27 -6.13
N CYS A 157 -12.26 16.01 -6.55
CA CYS A 157 -13.10 15.42 -7.59
C CYS A 157 -14.57 15.34 -7.15
N ALA A 158 -14.83 14.87 -5.93
CA ALA A 158 -16.20 14.77 -5.39
C ALA A 158 -16.87 16.15 -5.25
N ALA A 159 -16.09 17.19 -4.92
CA ALA A 159 -16.55 18.56 -4.85
C ALA A 159 -16.67 19.25 -6.22
N GLY A 160 -16.18 18.63 -7.30
CA GLY A 160 -16.12 19.24 -8.63
C GLY A 160 -15.19 20.45 -8.73
N THR A 161 -14.26 20.60 -7.78
CA THR A 161 -13.27 21.70 -7.78
C THR A 161 -12.05 21.37 -8.63
N VAL A 162 -11.92 20.12 -9.08
CA VAL A 162 -10.96 19.74 -10.10
C VAL A 162 -11.62 18.86 -11.15
N THR A 163 -11.35 19.13 -12.41
CA THR A 163 -11.73 18.26 -13.53
C THR A 163 -10.50 17.97 -14.37
N ALA A 164 -10.45 16.78 -14.95
CA ALA A 164 -9.41 16.39 -15.90
C ALA A 164 -10.07 15.64 -17.04
N TYR A 165 -9.74 15.99 -18.27
CA TYR A 165 -10.21 15.28 -19.46
C TYR A 165 -9.09 15.17 -20.47
N ARG A 166 -9.15 14.07 -21.22
CA ARG A 166 -8.25 13.83 -22.33
C ARG A 166 -8.68 14.73 -23.49
N GLU A 167 -7.74 15.55 -23.96
CA GLU A 167 -7.92 16.44 -25.10
C GLU A 167 -6.66 16.29 -25.95
N ALA A 168 -6.77 15.63 -27.10
CA ALA A 168 -5.61 15.35 -27.94
C ALA A 168 -4.84 16.65 -28.27
N PRO A 169 -3.50 16.68 -28.11
CA PRO A 169 -2.59 15.54 -27.89
C PRO A 169 -2.28 15.24 -26.40
N GLY A 170 -3.09 15.69 -25.45
CA GLY A 170 -2.81 15.68 -24.01
C GLY A 170 -3.99 15.41 -23.08
N VAL A 171 -3.81 15.83 -21.84
CA VAL A 171 -4.79 15.91 -20.78
C VAL A 171 -4.82 17.36 -20.31
N ARG A 172 -6.00 17.96 -20.26
CA ARG A 172 -6.23 19.29 -19.68
C ARG A 172 -6.88 19.11 -18.32
N ILE A 173 -6.35 19.80 -17.33
CA ILE A 173 -6.75 19.76 -15.93
C ILE A 173 -7.19 21.17 -15.57
N GLU A 174 -8.40 21.32 -15.04
CA GLU A 174 -8.90 22.57 -14.50
C GLU A 174 -8.98 22.44 -12.99
N ASN A 175 -8.07 23.09 -12.26
CA ASN A 175 -8.12 23.19 -10.81
C ASN A 175 -8.78 24.52 -10.42
N ARG A 176 -10.04 24.46 -9.99
CA ARG A 176 -10.83 25.61 -9.55
C ARG A 176 -10.72 25.85 -8.04
N SER A 177 -9.90 25.06 -7.34
CA SER A 177 -9.60 25.33 -5.94
C SER A 177 -8.65 26.52 -5.79
N GLY A 178 -8.60 27.11 -4.60
CA GLY A 178 -7.71 28.25 -4.30
C GLY A 178 -6.26 27.88 -4.02
N ALA A 179 -5.86 26.60 -4.18
CA ALA A 179 -4.52 26.11 -3.89
C ALA A 179 -4.08 25.02 -4.87
N GLY A 180 -2.77 24.79 -4.96
CA GLY A 180 -2.22 23.69 -5.75
C GLY A 180 -2.69 22.33 -5.25
N LEU A 181 -3.01 21.42 -6.17
CA LEU A 181 -3.49 20.07 -5.88
C LEU A 181 -2.61 19.04 -6.57
N ARG A 182 -2.22 17.97 -5.85
CA ARG A 182 -1.51 16.85 -6.47
C ARG A 182 -2.50 15.99 -7.26
N VAL A 183 -2.23 15.77 -8.55
CA VAL A 183 -3.09 15.04 -9.49
C VAL A 183 -2.34 13.81 -10.01
N PRO A 184 -2.91 12.59 -9.92
CA PRO A 184 -2.28 11.39 -10.45
C PRO A 184 -2.50 11.29 -11.96
N LEU A 185 -1.42 11.04 -12.71
CA LEU A 185 -1.44 10.87 -14.17
C LEU A 185 -0.71 9.59 -14.57
N THR A 186 -1.28 8.88 -15.55
CA THR A 186 -0.69 7.69 -16.17
C THR A 186 -0.82 7.80 -17.68
N GLY A 187 0.22 7.39 -18.43
CA GLY A 187 0.25 7.49 -19.89
C GLY A 187 0.44 8.92 -20.42
N THR A 188 1.08 9.77 -19.61
CA THR A 188 1.46 11.14 -19.99
C THR A 188 2.98 11.28 -19.92
N VAL A 189 3.53 12.41 -20.37
CA VAL A 189 4.97 12.68 -20.21
C VAL A 189 5.39 12.88 -18.74
N ALA A 190 4.43 13.07 -17.83
CA ALA A 190 4.68 13.28 -16.41
C ALA A 190 4.98 11.97 -15.66
N GLY A 191 5.75 12.09 -14.58
CA GLY A 191 6.12 10.96 -13.73
C GLY A 191 7.27 10.11 -14.27
N SER A 192 7.43 8.94 -13.67
CA SER A 192 8.50 7.99 -13.97
C SER A 192 7.95 6.75 -14.63
N TRP A 193 8.82 5.97 -15.28
CA TRP A 193 8.46 4.68 -15.85
C TRP A 193 7.95 3.73 -14.77
N TYR A 194 6.80 3.12 -15.03
CA TYR A 194 6.22 2.06 -14.22
C TYR A 194 5.65 1.00 -15.18
N GLY A 195 6.46 -0.01 -15.48
CA GLY A 195 6.18 -0.94 -16.58
C GLY A 195 6.25 -0.21 -17.94
N PRO A 196 5.29 -0.43 -18.86
CA PRO A 196 5.34 0.07 -20.23
C PRO A 196 4.90 1.54 -20.38
N THR A 197 4.48 2.20 -19.30
CA THR A 197 3.97 3.57 -19.33
C THR A 197 4.55 4.40 -18.21
N ARG A 198 4.57 5.73 -18.36
CA ARG A 198 4.87 6.62 -17.24
C ARG A 198 3.67 6.79 -16.32
N SER A 199 3.93 6.85 -15.03
CA SER A 199 2.94 7.12 -14.00
C SER A 199 3.54 7.99 -12.90
N GLY A 200 2.77 8.91 -12.36
CA GLY A 200 3.21 9.79 -11.30
C GLY A 200 2.19 10.82 -10.89
N TRP A 201 2.60 11.69 -9.97
CA TRP A 201 1.81 12.82 -9.51
C TRP A 201 2.42 14.11 -10.05
N ILE A 202 1.57 15.06 -10.42
CA ILE A 202 1.97 16.44 -10.69
C ILE A 202 1.28 17.38 -9.72
N LEU A 203 1.86 18.56 -9.51
CA LEU A 203 1.16 19.67 -8.85
C LEU A 203 0.41 20.48 -9.91
N ALA A 204 -0.92 20.47 -9.87
CA ALA A 204 -1.76 21.34 -10.67
C ALA A 204 -2.10 22.60 -9.84
N GLU A 205 -1.50 23.72 -10.20
CA GLU A 205 -1.82 25.02 -9.58
C GLU A 205 -3.26 25.46 -9.93
N PRO A 206 -3.84 26.43 -9.18
CA PRO A 206 -5.14 27.00 -9.55
C PRO A 206 -5.16 27.51 -10.99
N GLY A 207 -6.25 27.20 -11.70
CA GLY A 207 -6.41 27.49 -13.12
C GLY A 207 -6.26 26.24 -13.99
N GLU A 208 -5.71 26.43 -15.18
CA GLU A 208 -5.58 25.38 -16.18
C GLU A 208 -4.15 24.84 -16.25
N THR A 209 -4.02 23.52 -16.31
CA THR A 209 -2.75 22.81 -16.57
C THR A 209 -2.95 21.85 -17.73
N PHE A 210 -2.05 21.87 -18.72
CA PHE A 210 -2.05 20.93 -19.84
C PHE A 210 -0.80 20.05 -19.82
N ILE A 211 -0.99 18.74 -19.94
CA ILE A 211 0.10 17.75 -19.97
C ILE A 211 -0.04 16.91 -21.24
N ALA A 212 1.03 16.80 -22.02
CA ALA A 212 1.04 15.97 -23.22
C ALA A 212 0.88 14.47 -22.87
N LEU A 213 0.15 13.74 -23.72
CA LEU A 213 0.16 12.28 -23.66
C LEU A 213 1.56 11.78 -23.97
N GLU A 214 1.87 10.62 -23.42
CA GLU A 214 3.06 9.90 -23.83
C GLU A 214 2.91 9.53 -25.31
N THR A 215 3.84 9.98 -26.15
CA THR A 215 3.96 9.48 -27.52
C THR A 215 4.58 8.10 -27.45
N THR A 216 3.98 7.11 -28.12
CA THR A 216 4.36 5.69 -28.10
C THR A 216 5.87 5.49 -27.86
N PRO A 217 6.28 4.85 -26.75
CA PRO A 217 7.68 4.54 -26.57
C PRO A 217 8.11 3.39 -27.49
N ALA A 218 9.27 3.54 -28.13
CA ALA A 218 10.11 2.40 -28.46
C ALA A 218 10.41 1.65 -27.14
N ALA A 219 10.40 0.32 -27.21
CA ALA A 219 10.52 -0.64 -26.09
C ALA A 219 11.09 -0.08 -24.76
N ALA A 220 10.36 -0.33 -23.66
CA ALA A 220 10.83 -0.08 -22.31
C ALA A 220 12.23 -0.69 -22.09
N PRO A 221 13.11 -0.07 -21.30
CA PRO A 221 14.39 -0.68 -20.95
C PRO A 221 14.13 -2.00 -20.20
N ASP A 222 14.73 -3.08 -20.69
CA ASP A 222 14.74 -4.37 -20.01
C ASP A 222 15.46 -4.23 -18.66
N GLY A 223 14.73 -4.40 -17.56
CA GLY A 223 15.31 -4.39 -16.23
C GLY A 223 14.26 -4.18 -15.15
N ALA A 224 13.97 -5.24 -14.38
CA ALA A 224 13.31 -5.12 -13.09
C ALA A 224 14.27 -4.43 -12.11
N GLU A 225 14.44 -3.12 -12.23
CA GLU A 225 15.17 -2.32 -11.26
C GLU A 225 14.24 -2.01 -10.08
N LEU A 226 14.77 -2.17 -8.86
CA LEU A 226 14.11 -1.73 -7.64
C LEU A 226 13.94 -0.21 -7.73
N VAL A 227 12.75 0.26 -8.12
CA VAL A 227 12.43 1.69 -8.15
C VAL A 227 12.29 2.16 -6.70
N THR A 228 13.39 2.66 -6.14
CA THR A 228 13.38 3.48 -4.94
C THR A 228 12.88 4.86 -5.34
N GLY A 229 11.56 4.95 -5.53
CA GLY A 229 10.92 6.19 -5.97
C GLY A 229 10.87 7.20 -4.83
N SER A 230 11.81 8.14 -4.81
CA SER A 230 11.64 9.38 -4.03
C SER A 230 10.50 10.18 -4.65
N TYR A 231 9.33 10.15 -4.01
CA TYR A 231 8.24 11.06 -4.37
C TYR A 231 8.59 12.45 -3.84
N GLY A 232 9.31 13.23 -4.66
CA GLY A 232 9.49 14.67 -4.47
C GLY A 232 8.22 15.48 -4.71
#